data_AF-A0A0M5J0X8-F1
#
_entry.id   AF-A0A0M5J0X8-F1
#
_cell.length_a   1.000
_cell.length_b   1.000
_cell.length_c   1.000
_cell.angle_alpha   90.00
_cell.angle_beta   90.00
_cell.angle_gamma   90.00
#
_symmetry.space_group_name_H-M   'P 1'
#
loop_
_entity.id
_entity.type
_entity.pdbx_description
1 polymer ?
#
loop_
_entity_poly.entity_id
_entity_poly.type
_entity_poly.pdbx_seq_one_letter_code
_entity_poly.pdbx_strand_id
1 'polypeptide(L)'
;GASEVPREALLSHLGKMLSTAPLSDAESSDEEAEYVEYIYKPRPYFMTALCNHCKMDLCGRQALPCKDCGLSYYCCMPHMREDHTHRQLCYGLRQLVQQNGHDIFYKSADFDAEQFRSYRIVCIRHLEKLINRPLSATEQELLLFPLICNQNTCREHRFKRLVRCGQCGEVAYCKDQATHLSATHAQWCGAYKLFKALVIFQSKFGRVEPPLPDAVLKDLPMACSNTRQILKKLHFNVSDECEFAALTQISTGPLTVFYALKLCNRLRESELTVHLIGAEMEFEVDVFQKWELFLLHILPPVQTLNVVFVGPELNPNNINFEQLKKIRCCRLCRKAQRTVQYYFENRLYHDYCKDSKFIHPDLVCFFNSGLYRSTGFALEDTWPDTIRASLDLKCPIVVTSYTKYEAPLDMSQFINESNRHLNVALPPTTNPFASEKPERNFISDHDAPFMFKNYQCFVIE
;
A
#
# COMPACT_ATOMS: atom_id res chain seq x y z
N GLY A 1 -65.63 17.21 -39.73
CA GLY A 1 -65.22 16.61 -38.46
C GLY A 1 -63.72 16.45 -38.48
N ALA A 2 -63.01 17.27 -37.72
CA ALA A 2 -61.56 17.24 -37.62
C ALA A 2 -61.17 16.12 -36.65
N SER A 3 -60.50 15.07 -37.15
CA SER A 3 -59.98 13.98 -36.34
C SER A 3 -58.62 14.38 -35.76
N GLU A 4 -58.64 14.73 -34.47
CA GLU A 4 -57.43 14.94 -33.67
C GLU A 4 -56.59 13.66 -33.66
N VAL A 5 -55.34 13.77 -34.08
CA VAL A 5 -54.33 12.74 -33.86
C VAL A 5 -54.08 12.68 -32.34
N PRO A 6 -54.11 11.51 -31.67
CA PRO A 6 -54.09 11.46 -30.21
C PRO A 6 -52.75 11.99 -29.67
N ARG A 7 -52.80 13.11 -28.94
CA ARG A 7 -51.66 13.70 -28.21
C ARG A 7 -50.93 12.68 -27.33
N GLU A 8 -51.64 11.65 -26.86
CA GLU A 8 -51.11 10.58 -26.02
C GLU A 8 -50.11 9.68 -26.76
N ALA A 9 -50.31 9.42 -28.06
CA ALA A 9 -49.37 8.62 -28.84
C ALA A 9 -48.03 9.35 -29.02
N LEU A 10 -48.08 10.66 -29.25
CA LEU A 10 -46.92 11.54 -29.43
C LEU A 10 -46.14 11.74 -28.11
N LEU A 11 -46.85 11.88 -26.99
CA LEU A 11 -46.25 11.95 -25.65
C LEU A 11 -45.63 10.62 -25.19
N SER A 12 -46.23 9.48 -25.56
CA SER A 12 -45.63 8.16 -25.26
C SER A 12 -44.34 7.90 -26.05
N HIS A 13 -44.24 8.44 -27.27
CA HIS A 13 -43.05 8.32 -28.11
C HIS A 13 -41.93 9.25 -27.62
N LEU A 14 -42.26 10.48 -27.21
CA LEU A 14 -41.34 11.41 -26.54
C LEU A 14 -40.85 10.86 -25.19
N GLY A 15 -41.73 10.21 -24.42
CA GLY A 15 -41.36 9.55 -23.15
C GLY A 15 -40.41 8.36 -23.34
N LYS A 16 -40.45 7.66 -24.49
CA LYS A 16 -39.48 6.60 -24.83
C LYS A 16 -38.15 7.16 -25.34
N MET A 17 -38.15 8.33 -26.00
CA MET A 17 -36.91 9.03 -26.40
C MET A 17 -36.20 9.75 -25.24
N LEU A 18 -36.94 10.11 -24.18
CA LEU A 18 -36.40 10.77 -22.98
C LEU A 18 -36.07 9.80 -21.83
N SER A 19 -36.47 8.53 -21.93
CA SER A 19 -36.17 7.48 -20.94
C SER A 19 -35.01 6.57 -21.31
N THR A 20 -34.33 6.84 -22.44
CA THR A 20 -32.97 6.33 -22.63
C THR A 20 -32.05 7.05 -21.65
N ALA A 21 -31.85 6.46 -20.47
CA ALA A 21 -30.66 6.73 -19.69
C ALA A 21 -29.45 6.67 -20.65
N PRO A 22 -28.43 7.52 -20.50
CA PRO A 22 -27.22 7.42 -21.31
C PRO A 22 -26.77 5.95 -21.28
N LEU A 23 -26.35 5.43 -22.45
CA LEU A 23 -25.76 4.10 -22.56
C LEU A 23 -24.74 3.97 -21.42
N SER A 24 -25.09 3.13 -20.44
CA SER A 24 -24.23 2.87 -19.30
C SER A 24 -23.15 1.92 -19.78
N ASP A 25 -21.90 2.37 -19.74
CA ASP A 25 -20.74 1.56 -20.08
C ASP A 25 -20.53 0.41 -19.07
N ALA A 26 -21.33 0.31 -18.00
CA ALA A 26 -21.22 -0.73 -17.00
C ALA A 26 -22.57 -1.30 -16.50
N GLU A 27 -22.55 -2.55 -16.02
CA GLU A 27 -23.70 -3.27 -15.42
C GLU A 27 -23.37 -3.73 -13.99
N SER A 28 -24.30 -3.56 -13.03
CA SER A 28 -24.11 -3.91 -11.61
C SER A 28 -24.53 -5.36 -11.30
N SER A 29 -23.80 -6.00 -10.38
CA SER A 29 -24.00 -7.39 -9.95
C SER A 29 -24.33 -7.49 -8.45
N ASP A 30 -25.57 -7.21 -8.06
CA ASP A 30 -26.02 -7.52 -6.69
C ASP A 30 -26.07 -9.05 -6.42
N GLU A 31 -25.38 -9.41 -5.34
CA GLU A 31 -25.44 -10.61 -4.48
C GLU A 31 -24.82 -11.95 -4.95
N GLU A 32 -24.21 -12.63 -3.96
CA GLU A 32 -23.49 -13.93 -3.94
C GLU A 32 -21.99 -13.92 -4.29
N ALA A 33 -21.19 -13.26 -3.44
CA ALA A 33 -19.75 -13.52 -3.35
C ALA A 33 -19.44 -14.31 -2.07
N GLU A 34 -18.76 -15.45 -2.20
CA GLU A 34 -18.34 -16.31 -1.10
C GLU A 34 -17.07 -15.69 -0.48
N TYR A 35 -17.13 -15.28 0.79
CA TYR A 35 -16.02 -14.59 1.47
C TYR A 35 -15.13 -15.61 2.19
N VAL A 36 -13.82 -15.53 1.95
CA VAL A 36 -12.82 -16.17 2.82
C VAL A 36 -12.34 -15.10 3.79
N GLU A 37 -12.79 -15.20 5.04
CA GLU A 37 -12.42 -14.25 6.08
C GLU A 37 -11.02 -14.60 6.63
N TYR A 38 -9.99 -13.91 6.14
CA TYR A 38 -8.70 -13.88 6.83
C TYR A 38 -8.84 -12.94 8.03
N ILE A 39 -8.65 -13.46 9.26
CA ILE A 39 -8.75 -12.66 10.48
C ILE A 39 -7.51 -11.75 10.60
N TYR A 40 -7.49 -10.66 9.84
CA TYR A 40 -6.50 -9.60 9.99
C TYR A 40 -6.85 -8.75 11.22
N LYS A 41 -5.94 -8.72 12.20
CA LYS A 41 -6.05 -7.80 13.34
C LYS A 41 -5.16 -6.58 13.09
N PRO A 42 -5.73 -5.39 12.84
CA PRO A 42 -4.93 -4.21 12.56
C PRO A 42 -4.02 -3.87 13.75
N ARG A 43 -2.72 -3.74 13.52
CA ARG A 43 -1.78 -3.39 14.58
C ARG A 43 -1.98 -1.94 15.05
N PRO A 44 -1.82 -1.64 16.35
CA PRO A 44 -1.80 -0.26 16.81
C PRO A 44 -0.56 0.50 16.31
N TYR A 45 -0.69 1.83 16.25
CA TYR A 45 0.38 2.76 15.86
C TYR A 45 0.60 3.82 16.95
N PHE A 46 1.85 4.20 17.14
CA PHE A 46 2.24 5.37 17.92
C PHE A 46 2.36 6.57 16.99
N MET A 47 1.76 7.70 17.36
CA MET A 47 1.77 8.93 16.59
C MET A 47 1.98 10.11 17.53
N THR A 48 2.93 10.98 17.21
CA THR A 48 3.29 12.09 18.10
C THR A 48 2.17 13.14 18.17
N ALA A 49 1.31 13.17 17.13
CA ALA A 49 0.13 14.01 17.10
C ALA A 49 -1.12 13.39 17.68
N LEU A 50 -1.07 12.18 18.24
CA LEU A 50 -2.22 11.55 18.87
C LEU A 50 -2.01 11.38 20.37
N CYS A 51 -3.10 11.44 21.14
CA CYS A 51 -3.06 11.02 22.53
C CYS A 51 -2.70 9.54 22.60
N ASN A 52 -1.66 9.18 23.36
CA ASN A 52 -1.20 7.80 23.43
C ASN A 52 -2.27 6.83 23.95
N HIS A 53 -3.17 7.34 24.82
CA HIS A 53 -4.27 6.59 25.42
C HIS A 53 -5.53 6.53 24.52
N CYS A 54 -6.17 7.67 24.22
CA CYS A 54 -7.47 7.69 23.53
C CYS A 54 -7.40 7.98 22.02
N LYS A 55 -6.20 8.15 21.46
CA LYS A 55 -5.94 8.47 20.04
C LYS A 55 -6.61 9.76 19.53
N MET A 56 -7.03 10.66 20.43
CA MET A 56 -7.49 12.01 20.05
C MET A 56 -6.39 12.78 19.33
N ASP A 57 -6.75 13.49 18.26
CA ASP A 57 -5.84 14.39 17.54
C ASP A 57 -5.43 15.58 18.42
N LEU A 58 -4.13 15.71 18.63
CA LEU A 58 -3.46 16.76 19.39
C LEU A 58 -2.99 17.91 18.51
N CYS A 59 -3.18 17.85 17.19
CA CYS A 59 -2.81 18.95 16.30
C CYS A 59 -3.62 20.21 16.63
N GLY A 60 -2.92 21.35 16.75
CA GLY A 60 -3.53 22.62 17.19
C GLY A 60 -3.98 22.63 18.66
N ARG A 61 -3.65 21.61 19.46
CA ARG A 61 -4.02 21.51 20.89
C ARG A 61 -2.78 21.52 21.78
N GLN A 62 -2.98 21.85 23.05
CA GLN A 62 -1.94 21.72 24.06
C GLN A 62 -1.73 20.24 24.42
N ALA A 63 -0.72 19.61 23.83
CA ALA A 63 -0.29 18.26 24.19
C ALA A 63 0.52 18.26 25.49
N LEU A 64 0.31 17.23 26.32
CA LEU A 64 1.07 16.98 27.54
C LEU A 64 2.08 15.86 27.28
N PRO A 65 3.40 16.13 27.28
CA PRO A 65 4.39 15.07 27.24
C PRO A 65 4.38 14.29 28.56
N CYS A 66 4.69 12.99 28.51
CA CYS A 66 4.92 12.19 29.71
C CYS A 66 5.96 12.87 30.59
N LYS A 67 5.65 13.05 31.88
CA LYS A 67 6.53 13.77 32.82
C LYS A 67 7.83 13.02 33.12
N ASP A 68 7.82 11.71 32.91
CA ASP A 68 8.92 10.81 33.20
C ASP A 68 9.84 10.63 31.99
N CYS A 69 9.32 10.11 30.88
CA CYS A 69 10.15 9.82 29.69
C CYS A 69 10.17 10.95 28.66
N GLY A 70 9.17 11.84 28.63
CA GLY A 70 9.06 12.91 27.64
C GLY A 70 8.72 12.49 26.19
N LEU A 71 8.54 11.19 25.93
CA LEU A 71 8.42 10.63 24.57
C LEU A 71 7.00 10.23 24.13
N SER A 72 6.05 10.11 25.07
CA SER A 72 4.62 9.91 24.77
C SER A 72 3.81 11.17 25.08
N TYR A 73 2.70 11.37 24.38
CA TYR A 73 1.92 12.61 24.43
C TYR A 73 0.45 12.33 24.74
N TYR A 74 -0.18 13.21 25.52
CA TYR A 74 -1.54 13.03 26.04
C TYR A 74 -2.37 14.31 25.89
N CYS A 75 -3.69 14.15 25.73
CA CYS A 75 -4.61 15.29 25.72
C CYS A 75 -4.91 15.83 27.13
N CYS A 76 -4.76 15.02 28.17
CA CYS A 76 -5.05 15.40 29.54
C CYS A 76 -4.27 14.54 30.56
N MET A 77 -4.19 15.02 31.81
CA MET A 77 -3.50 14.34 32.90
C MET A 77 -4.11 12.97 33.28
N PRO A 78 -5.45 12.78 33.31
CA PRO A 78 -6.05 11.47 33.56
C PRO A 78 -5.57 10.38 32.59
N HIS A 79 -5.65 10.64 31.28
CA HIS A 79 -5.18 9.71 30.25
C HIS A 79 -3.70 9.34 30.39
N MET A 80 -2.84 10.28 30.83
CA MET A 80 -1.44 9.99 31.12
C MET A 80 -1.26 9.05 32.33
N ARG A 81 -2.08 9.20 33.38
CA ARG A 81 -2.02 8.37 34.59
C ARG A 81 -2.58 6.96 34.36
N GLU A 82 -3.61 6.86 33.52
CA GLU A 82 -4.35 5.63 33.19
C GLU A 82 -3.71 4.84 32.04
N ASP A 83 -2.67 5.36 31.40
CA ASP A 83 -1.93 4.62 30.37
C ASP A 83 -1.03 3.55 30.99
N HIS A 84 -1.65 2.44 31.38
CA HIS A 84 -0.98 1.26 31.92
C HIS A 84 -0.04 0.62 30.89
N THR A 85 -0.37 0.71 29.60
CA THR A 85 0.40 0.11 28.50
C THR A 85 1.79 0.75 28.36
N HIS A 86 1.91 2.04 28.68
CA HIS A 86 3.17 2.77 28.63
C HIS A 86 4.08 2.56 29.86
N ARG A 87 3.56 2.10 31.01
CA ARG A 87 4.30 2.16 32.29
C ARG A 87 5.64 1.42 32.30
N GLN A 88 5.66 0.17 31.83
CA GLN A 88 6.89 -0.62 31.80
C GLN A 88 7.91 -0.04 30.81
N LEU A 89 7.43 0.39 29.63
CA LEU A 89 8.25 1.08 28.64
C LEU A 89 8.87 2.36 29.22
N CYS A 90 8.06 3.18 29.88
CA CYS A 90 8.49 4.43 30.52
C CYS A 90 9.58 4.20 31.56
N TYR A 91 9.42 3.16 32.39
CA TYR A 91 10.42 2.77 33.38
C TYR A 91 11.76 2.38 32.71
N GLY A 92 11.71 1.54 31.67
CA GLY A 92 12.91 1.16 30.92
C GLY A 92 13.60 2.36 30.24
N LEU A 93 12.83 3.29 29.67
CA LEU A 93 13.38 4.52 29.06
C LEU A 93 14.11 5.37 30.11
N ARG A 94 13.56 5.50 31.31
CA ARG A 94 14.21 6.20 32.42
C ARG A 94 15.50 5.52 32.87
N GLN A 95 15.50 4.19 32.97
CA GLN A 95 16.71 3.43 33.29
C GLN A 95 17.79 3.61 32.23
N LEU A 96 17.40 3.61 30.95
CA LEU A 96 18.31 3.83 29.83
C LEU A 96 19.00 5.21 29.94
N VAL A 97 18.22 6.27 30.20
CA VAL A 97 18.77 7.63 30.44
C VAL A 97 19.71 7.64 31.66
N GLN A 98 19.31 6.99 32.76
CA GLN A 98 20.10 6.94 33.98
C GLN A 98 21.45 6.21 33.78
N GLN A 99 21.46 5.09 33.05
CA GLN A 99 22.68 4.32 32.76
C GLN A 99 23.61 5.05 31.80
N ASN A 100 23.06 5.74 30.80
CA ASN A 100 23.86 6.49 29.83
C ASN A 100 24.38 7.83 30.40
N GLY A 101 23.73 8.37 31.45
CA GLY A 101 24.07 9.66 32.04
C GLY A 101 23.64 10.87 31.20
N HIS A 102 22.82 10.65 30.17
CA HIS A 102 22.30 11.69 29.26
C HIS A 102 20.99 11.26 28.61
N ASP A 103 20.26 12.22 28.03
CA ASP A 103 19.00 11.98 27.31
C ASP A 103 19.17 11.01 26.13
N ILE A 104 18.07 10.34 25.73
CA ILE A 104 18.05 9.31 24.68
C ILE A 104 18.51 9.84 23.33
N PHE A 105 18.28 11.12 23.00
CA PHE A 105 18.71 11.69 21.72
C PHE A 105 19.87 12.67 21.86
N TYR A 106 20.64 12.55 22.94
CA TYR A 106 21.86 13.34 23.17
C TYR A 106 22.84 13.17 22.01
N LYS A 107 23.40 14.31 21.53
CA LYS A 107 24.33 14.37 20.39
C LYS A 107 23.84 13.70 19.10
N SER A 108 22.54 13.41 18.98
CA SER A 108 22.00 12.86 17.74
C SER A 108 22.21 13.78 16.54
N ALA A 109 22.41 15.09 16.74
CA ALA A 109 22.78 16.05 15.68
C ALA A 109 24.11 15.72 14.98
N ASP A 110 25.02 14.99 15.65
CA ASP A 110 26.33 14.62 15.12
C ASP A 110 26.24 13.41 14.17
N PHE A 111 25.12 12.69 14.18
CA PHE A 111 24.91 11.51 13.34
C PHE A 111 24.40 11.91 11.96
N ASP A 112 24.88 11.25 10.92
CA ASP A 112 24.18 11.26 9.63
C ASP A 112 22.82 10.52 9.72
N ALA A 113 22.12 10.38 8.60
CA ALA A 113 20.83 9.71 8.57
C ALA A 113 20.92 8.21 8.89
N GLU A 114 21.94 7.53 8.38
CA GLU A 114 22.14 6.09 8.56
C GLU A 114 22.57 5.74 9.99
N GLN A 115 23.50 6.51 10.53
CA GLN A 115 23.95 6.41 11.91
C GLN A 115 22.79 6.63 12.87
N PHE A 116 21.93 7.61 12.62
CA PHE A 116 20.76 7.86 13.47
C PHE A 116 19.70 6.77 13.37
N ARG A 117 19.47 6.22 12.18
CA ARG A 117 18.63 5.02 12.00
C ARG A 117 19.18 3.85 12.82
N SER A 118 20.46 3.55 12.70
CA SER A 118 21.14 2.47 13.44
C SER A 118 21.09 2.70 14.94
N TYR A 119 21.31 3.94 15.38
CA TYR A 119 21.24 4.34 16.78
C TYR A 119 19.85 4.05 17.39
N ARG A 120 18.77 4.39 16.69
CA ARG A 120 17.39 4.10 17.15
C ARG A 120 17.15 2.59 17.35
N ILE A 121 17.69 1.74 16.47
CA ILE A 121 17.64 0.28 16.62
C ILE A 121 18.45 -0.20 17.83
N VAL A 122 19.63 0.36 18.07
CA VAL A 122 20.44 0.04 19.25
C VAL A 122 19.71 0.41 20.54
N CYS A 123 19.07 1.59 20.57
CA CYS A 123 18.25 2.01 21.71
C CYS A 123 17.09 1.04 21.99
N ILE A 124 16.40 0.57 20.95
CA ILE A 124 15.35 -0.46 21.08
C ILE A 124 15.91 -1.72 21.70
N ARG A 125 16.99 -2.28 21.15
CA ARG A 125 17.59 -3.53 21.65
C ARG A 125 18.08 -3.41 23.08
N HIS A 126 18.62 -2.25 23.46
CA HIS A 126 19.03 -2.00 24.84
C HIS A 126 17.81 -1.92 25.76
N LEU A 127 16.76 -1.21 25.35
CA LEU A 127 15.53 -1.11 26.11
C LEU A 127 14.85 -2.47 26.33
N GLU A 128 14.80 -3.33 25.30
CA GLU A 128 14.30 -4.70 25.38
C GLU A 128 15.05 -5.55 26.43
N LYS A 129 16.38 -5.39 26.50
CA LYS A 129 17.21 -6.04 27.53
C LYS A 129 16.89 -5.53 28.93
N LEU A 130 16.72 -4.21 29.09
CA LEU A 130 16.42 -3.61 30.39
C LEU A 130 15.05 -4.03 30.95
N ILE A 131 14.04 -4.10 30.10
CA ILE A 131 12.68 -4.51 30.51
C ILE A 131 12.45 -6.03 30.46
N ASN A 132 13.43 -6.79 29.97
CA ASN A 132 13.42 -8.24 29.81
C ASN A 132 12.24 -8.78 28.97
N ARG A 133 11.93 -8.12 27.86
CA ARG A 133 10.98 -8.60 26.85
C ARG A 133 11.15 -7.85 25.52
N PRO A 134 10.73 -8.42 24.38
CA PRO A 134 10.64 -7.66 23.15
C PRO A 134 9.65 -6.49 23.29
N LEU A 135 9.96 -5.40 22.59
CA LEU A 135 9.03 -4.29 22.40
C LEU A 135 8.05 -4.63 21.31
N SER A 136 6.78 -4.33 21.53
CA SER A 136 5.78 -4.36 20.45
C SER A 136 6.14 -3.31 19.39
N ALA A 137 5.64 -3.48 18.16
CA ALA A 137 5.88 -2.53 17.07
C ALA A 137 5.49 -1.09 17.47
N THR A 138 4.36 -0.91 18.16
CA THR A 138 3.91 0.40 18.65
C THR A 138 4.87 1.01 19.68
N GLU A 139 5.49 0.21 20.53
CA GLU A 139 6.48 0.70 21.51
C GLU A 139 7.81 1.04 20.83
N GLN A 140 8.25 0.24 19.86
CA GLN A 140 9.41 0.55 19.04
C GLN A 140 9.24 1.89 18.32
N GLU A 141 8.06 2.15 17.77
CA GLU A 141 7.72 3.41 17.08
C GLU A 141 7.92 4.66 17.94
N LEU A 142 7.91 4.56 19.27
CA LEU A 142 8.24 5.67 20.17
C LEU A 142 9.69 6.15 19.99
N LEU A 143 10.60 5.22 19.71
CA LEU A 143 12.03 5.47 19.46
C LEU A 143 12.32 5.63 17.98
N LEU A 144 11.56 4.97 17.10
CA LEU A 144 11.72 5.09 15.65
C LEU A 144 11.19 6.43 15.14
N PHE A 145 10.06 6.91 15.66
CA PHE A 145 9.39 8.13 15.18
C PHE A 145 9.16 9.13 16.33
N PRO A 146 10.22 9.57 17.02
CA PRO A 146 10.10 10.52 18.13
C PRO A 146 9.74 11.92 17.63
N LEU A 147 9.16 12.74 18.51
CA LEU A 147 8.96 14.15 18.20
C LEU A 147 10.29 14.92 18.36
N ILE A 148 10.98 15.12 17.25
CA ILE A 148 12.24 15.87 17.18
C ILE A 148 12.19 16.92 16.07
N CYS A 149 13.11 17.86 16.12
CA CYS A 149 13.31 18.85 15.06
C CYS A 149 13.58 18.17 13.71
N ASN A 150 12.85 18.58 12.67
CA ASN A 150 12.92 18.03 11.31
C ASN A 150 14.25 18.29 10.60
N GLN A 151 15.03 19.26 11.08
CA GLN A 151 16.38 19.49 10.59
C GLN A 151 17.34 18.40 11.11
N ASN A 152 17.88 17.58 10.18
CA ASN A 152 18.74 16.43 10.48
C ASN A 152 19.98 16.77 11.31
N THR A 153 20.55 17.96 11.12
CA THR A 153 21.71 18.46 11.87
C THR A 153 21.36 19.15 13.18
N CYS A 154 20.08 19.18 13.56
CA CYS A 154 19.62 19.79 14.81
C CYS A 154 19.06 18.74 15.77
N ARG A 155 18.04 17.98 15.34
CA ARG A 155 17.37 16.92 16.12
C ARG A 155 17.07 17.31 17.58
N GLU A 156 16.79 18.59 17.85
CA GLU A 156 16.32 19.05 19.15
C GLU A 156 15.08 18.23 19.52
N HIS A 157 15.06 17.68 20.73
CA HIS A 157 14.05 16.73 21.18
C HIS A 157 13.33 17.22 22.44
N ARG A 158 13.80 18.32 23.06
CA ARG A 158 13.14 18.91 24.23
C ARG A 158 11.84 19.56 23.78
N PHE A 159 10.73 18.95 24.17
CA PHE A 159 9.37 19.37 23.83
C PHE A 159 9.12 20.88 23.98
N LYS A 160 9.63 21.50 25.06
CA LYS A 160 9.46 22.94 25.32
C LYS A 160 10.13 23.86 24.28
N ARG A 161 11.11 23.37 23.53
CA ARG A 161 11.84 24.10 22.48
C ARG A 161 11.27 23.87 21.09
N LEU A 162 10.31 22.97 20.94
CA LEU A 162 9.75 22.60 19.64
C LEU A 162 8.40 23.29 19.37
N VAL A 163 8.16 23.59 18.10
CA VAL A 163 6.86 23.90 17.51
C VAL A 163 6.48 22.72 16.62
N ARG A 164 5.22 22.32 16.67
CA ARG A 164 4.67 21.29 15.79
C ARG A 164 4.05 21.93 14.55
N CYS A 165 4.10 21.24 13.43
CA CYS A 165 3.40 21.66 12.22
C CYS A 165 1.90 21.87 12.54
N GLY A 166 1.36 23.03 12.19
CA GLY A 166 -0.04 23.38 12.47
C GLY A 166 -1.08 22.57 11.67
N GLN A 167 -0.64 21.83 10.65
CA GLN A 167 -1.53 21.04 9.79
C GLN A 167 -1.54 19.55 10.16
N CYS A 168 -0.39 18.87 10.11
CA CYS A 168 -0.32 17.45 10.45
C CYS A 168 -0.10 17.20 11.94
N GLY A 169 0.64 18.09 12.61
CA GLY A 169 1.05 17.91 14.00
C GLY A 169 2.15 16.87 14.23
N GLU A 170 2.53 16.06 13.24
CA GLU A 170 3.52 14.98 13.40
C GLU A 170 4.97 15.47 13.29
N VAL A 171 5.20 16.50 12.48
CA VAL A 171 6.54 17.06 12.27
C VAL A 171 6.74 18.25 13.19
N ALA A 172 7.93 18.35 13.79
CA ALA A 172 8.31 19.46 14.65
C ALA A 172 9.59 20.17 14.17
N TYR A 173 9.77 21.39 14.62
CA TYR A 173 10.95 22.23 14.36
C TYR A 173 11.22 23.15 15.55
N CYS A 174 12.40 23.73 15.63
CA CYS A 174 12.77 24.58 16.76
C CYS A 174 11.99 25.90 16.78
N LYS A 175 11.52 26.34 17.95
CA LYS A 175 10.79 27.61 18.17
C LYS A 175 11.56 28.84 17.68
N ASP A 176 12.87 28.80 17.86
CA ASP A 176 13.83 29.84 17.52
C ASP A 176 14.34 29.75 16.08
N GLN A 177 13.97 28.71 15.32
CA GLN A 177 14.45 28.49 13.95
C GLN A 177 13.34 27.90 13.04
N ALA A 178 12.53 28.78 12.45
CA ALA A 178 11.45 28.38 11.54
C ALA A 178 11.95 27.64 10.29
N THR A 179 13.17 27.93 9.85
CA THR A 179 13.85 27.28 8.71
C THR A 179 14.16 25.81 8.95
N HIS A 180 14.08 25.33 10.21
CA HIS A 180 14.25 23.92 10.52
C HIS A 180 13.04 23.05 10.12
N LEU A 181 11.94 23.66 9.68
CA LEU A 181 10.89 22.94 8.98
C LEU A 181 11.31 22.81 7.50
N SER A 182 11.67 21.60 7.07
CA SER A 182 12.13 21.37 5.71
C SER A 182 11.07 21.77 4.69
N ALA A 183 11.47 22.37 3.57
CA ALA A 183 10.59 22.62 2.43
C ALA A 183 9.96 21.33 1.88
N THR A 184 10.67 20.19 2.00
CA THR A 184 10.14 18.87 1.60
C THR A 184 8.97 18.42 2.47
N HIS A 185 8.83 18.94 3.70
CA HIS A 185 7.70 18.64 4.56
C HIS A 185 6.35 18.95 3.88
N ALA A 186 6.26 20.04 3.12
CA ALA A 186 5.03 20.43 2.44
C ALA A 186 4.50 19.31 1.51
N GLN A 187 5.41 18.55 0.89
CA GLN A 187 5.08 17.42 0.01
C GLN A 187 4.50 16.24 0.80
N TRP A 188 4.95 16.04 2.04
CA TRP A 188 4.58 14.91 2.90
C TRP A 188 3.48 15.23 3.92
N CYS A 189 3.19 16.51 4.16
CA CYS A 189 2.22 16.92 5.18
C CYS A 189 0.82 16.34 4.92
N GLY A 190 0.43 16.17 3.64
CA GLY A 190 -0.79 15.46 3.24
C GLY A 190 -0.79 14.00 3.70
N ALA A 191 0.28 13.26 3.40
CA ALA A 191 0.44 11.86 3.79
C ALA A 191 0.43 11.68 5.32
N TYR A 192 1.06 12.57 6.09
CA TYR A 192 0.97 12.54 7.56
C TYR A 192 -0.46 12.72 8.05
N LYS A 193 -1.24 13.64 7.46
CA LYS A 193 -2.65 13.85 7.83
C LYS A 193 -3.49 12.61 7.52
N LEU A 194 -3.32 12.04 6.33
CA LEU A 194 -4.04 10.83 5.91
C LEU A 194 -3.67 9.63 6.80
N PHE A 195 -2.38 9.39 7.05
CA PHE A 195 -1.93 8.33 7.96
C PHE A 195 -2.52 8.50 9.36
N LYS A 196 -2.55 9.74 9.87
CA LYS A 196 -3.17 10.06 11.16
C LYS A 196 -4.66 9.77 11.17
N ALA A 197 -5.39 10.16 10.11
CA ALA A 197 -6.81 9.88 9.97
C ALA A 197 -7.09 8.37 9.95
N LEU A 198 -6.29 7.60 9.22
CA LEU A 198 -6.35 6.13 9.19
C LEU A 198 -6.14 5.52 10.58
N VAL A 199 -5.12 5.98 11.34
CA VAL A 199 -4.86 5.48 12.71
C VAL A 199 -6.00 5.84 13.67
N ILE A 200 -6.57 7.05 13.57
CA ILE A 200 -7.74 7.45 14.37
C ILE A 200 -8.94 6.57 14.05
N PHE A 201 -9.26 6.41 12.75
CA PHE A 201 -10.34 5.54 12.30
C PHE A 201 -10.15 4.13 12.86
N GLN A 202 -8.94 3.59 12.69
CA GLN A 202 -8.63 2.23 13.11
C GLN A 202 -8.81 2.00 14.60
N SER A 203 -8.43 2.98 15.42
CA SER A 203 -8.60 2.89 16.87
C SER A 203 -10.06 2.87 17.34
N LYS A 204 -10.98 3.41 16.53
CA LYS A 204 -12.41 3.54 16.87
C LYS A 204 -13.27 2.47 16.24
N PHE A 205 -12.98 2.13 14.99
CA PHE A 205 -13.87 1.32 14.14
C PHE A 205 -13.20 0.04 13.64
N GLY A 206 -11.90 -0.17 13.90
CA GLY A 206 -11.16 -1.30 13.36
C GLY A 206 -10.70 -1.06 11.92
N ARG A 207 -10.56 -2.12 11.13
CA ARG A 207 -10.03 -2.01 9.77
C ARG A 207 -10.91 -1.09 8.91
N VAL A 208 -10.29 -0.24 8.08
CA VAL A 208 -11.00 0.47 7.01
C VAL A 208 -11.35 -0.54 5.92
N GLU A 209 -12.62 -0.90 5.83
CA GLU A 209 -13.16 -1.75 4.79
C GLU A 209 -13.95 -0.87 3.81
N PRO A 210 -13.33 -0.42 2.70
CA PRO A 210 -14.04 0.41 1.74
C PRO A 210 -15.09 -0.43 1.00
N PRO A 211 -16.22 0.17 0.61
CA PRO A 211 -17.12 -0.49 -0.33
C PRO A 211 -16.36 -0.79 -1.63
N LEU A 212 -16.72 -1.90 -2.29
CA LEU A 212 -16.09 -2.35 -3.52
C LEU A 212 -17.03 -2.10 -4.72
N PRO A 213 -16.49 -1.74 -5.90
CA PRO A 213 -17.31 -1.64 -7.10
C PRO A 213 -17.80 -3.03 -7.52
N ASP A 214 -19.01 -3.08 -8.07
CA ASP A 214 -19.67 -4.30 -8.53
C ASP A 214 -20.02 -4.24 -10.05
N ALA A 215 -19.62 -3.14 -10.69
CA ALA A 215 -19.95 -2.85 -12.07
C ALA A 215 -18.98 -3.55 -13.05
N VAL A 216 -19.50 -4.16 -14.10
CA VAL A 216 -18.72 -4.78 -15.19
C VAL A 216 -18.75 -3.87 -16.41
N LEU A 217 -17.58 -3.45 -16.90
CA LEU A 217 -17.48 -2.60 -18.08
C LEU A 217 -17.84 -3.37 -19.37
N LYS A 218 -18.45 -2.66 -20.31
CA LYS A 218 -18.76 -3.12 -21.68
C LYS A 218 -17.65 -2.82 -22.67
N ASP A 219 -16.95 -1.71 -22.45
CA ASP A 219 -15.89 -1.21 -23.31
C ASP A 219 -14.56 -1.08 -22.56
N LEU A 220 -13.46 -1.26 -23.28
CA LEU A 220 -12.11 -1.08 -22.71
C LEU A 220 -11.91 0.38 -22.27
N PRO A 221 -11.47 0.64 -21.01
CA PRO A 221 -11.30 1.99 -20.48
C PRO A 221 -9.98 2.64 -20.98
N MET A 222 -9.80 2.75 -22.29
CA MET A 222 -8.56 3.23 -22.93
C MET A 222 -8.20 4.66 -22.53
N ALA A 223 -9.20 5.51 -22.23
CA ALA A 223 -8.97 6.89 -21.80
C ALA A 223 -8.54 7.00 -20.32
N CYS A 224 -8.74 5.95 -19.51
CA CYS A 224 -8.38 5.99 -18.11
C CYS A 224 -6.86 5.89 -17.93
N SER A 225 -6.36 6.73 -17.03
CA SER A 225 -4.95 6.96 -16.77
C SER A 225 -4.60 6.87 -15.28
N ASN A 226 -5.58 6.72 -14.39
CA ASN A 226 -5.39 6.57 -12.95
C ASN A 226 -6.60 5.89 -12.29
N THR A 227 -6.45 5.48 -11.04
CA THR A 227 -7.49 4.76 -10.27
C THR A 227 -8.81 5.53 -10.18
N ARG A 228 -8.77 6.85 -9.96
CA ARG A 228 -10.00 7.68 -9.86
C ARG A 228 -10.83 7.64 -11.14
N GLN A 229 -10.18 7.65 -12.30
CA GLN A 229 -10.86 7.57 -13.59
C GLN A 229 -11.46 6.19 -13.84
N ILE A 230 -10.78 5.11 -13.42
CA ILE A 230 -11.33 3.75 -13.48
C ILE A 230 -12.57 3.63 -12.58
N LEU A 231 -12.49 4.09 -11.32
CA LEU A 231 -13.63 4.06 -10.40
C LEU A 231 -14.83 4.86 -10.94
N LYS A 232 -14.58 6.03 -11.54
CA LYS A 232 -15.64 6.80 -12.20
C LYS A 232 -16.30 6.04 -13.35
N LYS A 233 -15.53 5.27 -14.13
CA LYS A 233 -16.07 4.40 -15.19
C LYS A 233 -16.88 3.23 -14.65
N LEU A 234 -16.50 2.71 -13.48
CA LEU A 234 -17.26 1.71 -12.72
C LEU A 234 -18.45 2.32 -11.95
N HIS A 235 -18.82 3.58 -12.21
CA HIS A 235 -19.87 4.32 -11.51
C HIS A 235 -19.70 4.36 -9.98
N PHE A 236 -18.44 4.28 -9.53
CA PHE A 236 -18.09 4.20 -8.13
C PHE A 236 -17.45 5.51 -7.66
N ASN A 237 -18.13 6.22 -6.75
CA ASN A 237 -17.65 7.48 -6.21
C ASN A 237 -17.30 7.34 -4.73
N VAL A 238 -16.07 7.70 -4.37
CA VAL A 238 -15.57 7.66 -3.00
C VAL A 238 -15.19 9.07 -2.59
N SER A 239 -15.88 9.58 -1.56
CA SER A 239 -15.66 10.93 -1.04
C SER A 239 -14.70 10.95 0.16
N ASP A 240 -14.71 9.89 0.99
CA ASP A 240 -13.84 9.80 2.15
C ASP A 240 -12.41 9.45 1.72
N GLU A 241 -11.42 10.20 2.25
CA GLU A 241 -10.01 10.03 1.87
C GLU A 241 -9.43 8.70 2.40
N CYS A 242 -9.86 8.23 3.57
CA CYS A 242 -9.38 6.97 4.14
C CYS A 242 -9.92 5.77 3.35
N GLU A 243 -11.20 5.79 2.99
CA GLU A 243 -11.81 4.79 2.11
C GLU A 243 -11.14 4.78 0.74
N PHE A 244 -10.91 5.96 0.15
CA PHE A 244 -10.25 6.06 -1.15
C PHE A 244 -8.81 5.53 -1.10
N ALA A 245 -8.06 5.85 -0.05
CA ALA A 245 -6.72 5.32 0.17
C ALA A 245 -6.73 3.79 0.34
N ALA A 246 -7.69 3.24 1.10
CA ALA A 246 -7.84 1.79 1.23
C ALA A 246 -8.18 1.13 -0.12
N LEU A 247 -9.06 1.75 -0.91
CA LEU A 247 -9.48 1.23 -2.22
C LEU A 247 -8.35 1.27 -3.26
N THR A 248 -7.53 2.32 -3.26
CA THR A 248 -6.32 2.37 -4.11
C THR A 248 -5.30 1.31 -3.68
N GLN A 249 -5.18 1.00 -2.38
CA GLN A 249 -4.35 -0.11 -1.90
C GLN A 249 -4.87 -1.48 -2.35
N ILE A 250 -6.19 -1.68 -2.41
CA ILE A 250 -6.77 -2.93 -2.92
C ILE A 250 -6.56 -3.05 -4.44
N SER A 251 -6.84 -1.98 -5.18
CA SER A 251 -6.85 -2.01 -6.65
C SER A 251 -5.48 -1.90 -7.30
N THR A 252 -4.43 -1.50 -6.57
CA THR A 252 -3.14 -1.14 -7.19
C THR A 252 -2.49 -2.26 -7.99
N GLY A 253 -2.50 -3.52 -7.51
CA GLY A 253 -1.92 -4.65 -8.26
C GLY A 253 -2.64 -4.88 -9.59
N PRO A 254 -3.95 -5.20 -9.59
CA PRO A 254 -4.76 -5.37 -10.80
C PRO A 254 -4.68 -4.19 -11.77
N LEU A 255 -4.74 -2.95 -11.28
CA LEU A 255 -4.69 -1.77 -12.15
C LEU A 255 -3.29 -1.49 -12.70
N THR A 256 -2.23 -1.91 -12.01
CA THR A 256 -0.86 -1.90 -12.54
C THR A 256 -0.72 -2.92 -13.68
N VAL A 257 -1.34 -4.10 -13.55
CA VAL A 257 -1.42 -5.10 -14.64
C VAL A 257 -2.13 -4.51 -15.86
N PHE A 258 -3.30 -3.89 -15.66
CA PHE A 258 -4.02 -3.19 -16.73
C PHE A 258 -3.13 -2.15 -17.41
N TYR A 259 -2.38 -1.36 -16.64
CA TYR A 259 -1.49 -0.34 -17.19
C TYR A 259 -0.36 -0.94 -18.03
N ALA A 260 0.29 -2.01 -17.56
CA ALA A 260 1.32 -2.70 -18.31
C ALA A 260 0.78 -3.33 -19.60
N LEU A 261 -0.36 -4.03 -19.54
CA LEU A 261 -1.01 -4.61 -20.72
C LEU A 261 -1.41 -3.53 -21.73
N LYS A 262 -1.85 -2.36 -21.26
CA LYS A 262 -2.17 -1.20 -22.10
C LYS A 262 -0.94 -0.69 -22.86
N LEU A 263 0.20 -0.58 -22.18
CA LEU A 263 1.46 -0.14 -22.78
C LEU A 263 1.98 -1.12 -23.84
N CYS A 264 1.80 -2.43 -23.59
CA CYS A 264 2.22 -3.50 -24.50
C CYS A 264 1.14 -3.90 -25.52
N ASN A 265 0.03 -3.15 -25.64
CA ASN A 265 -1.08 -3.44 -26.56
C ASN A 265 -1.72 -4.84 -26.43
N ARG A 266 -1.76 -5.41 -25.22
CA ARG A 266 -2.24 -6.77 -24.90
C ARG A 266 -3.60 -6.81 -24.19
N LEU A 267 -4.44 -5.78 -24.35
CA LEU A 267 -5.76 -5.68 -23.68
C LEU A 267 -6.89 -6.47 -24.35
N ARG A 268 -6.63 -7.13 -25.48
CA ARG A 268 -7.67 -7.75 -26.33
C ARG A 268 -7.66 -9.28 -26.30
N GLU A 269 -6.80 -9.87 -25.48
CA GLU A 269 -6.73 -11.32 -25.33
C GLU A 269 -8.02 -11.87 -24.71
N SER A 270 -8.47 -13.02 -25.20
CA SER A 270 -9.64 -13.71 -24.64
C SER A 270 -9.30 -14.54 -23.40
N GLU A 271 -8.06 -15.01 -23.32
CA GLU A 271 -7.49 -15.68 -22.16
C GLU A 271 -6.24 -14.91 -21.76
N LEU A 272 -6.12 -14.60 -20.48
CA LEU A 272 -5.04 -13.77 -19.96
C LEU A 272 -4.41 -14.45 -18.75
N THR A 273 -3.11 -14.73 -18.82
CA THR A 273 -2.34 -15.31 -17.71
C THR A 273 -1.36 -14.31 -17.13
N VAL A 274 -1.48 -14.03 -15.83
CA VAL A 274 -0.62 -13.11 -15.10
C VAL A 274 0.14 -13.85 -14.02
N HIS A 275 1.47 -13.78 -14.05
CA HIS A 275 2.33 -14.34 -13.01
C HIS A 275 2.73 -13.26 -12.01
N LEU A 276 2.52 -13.51 -10.71
CA LEU A 276 2.95 -12.64 -9.63
C LEU A 276 4.10 -13.31 -8.89
N ILE A 277 5.32 -12.81 -9.09
CA ILE A 277 6.53 -13.34 -8.49
C ILE A 277 6.82 -12.62 -7.18
N GLY A 278 7.12 -13.38 -6.14
CA GLY A 278 7.37 -12.82 -4.80
C GLY A 278 6.11 -12.22 -4.18
N ALA A 279 4.96 -12.84 -4.47
CA ALA A 279 3.67 -12.35 -3.97
C ALA A 279 3.60 -12.38 -2.44
N GLU A 280 3.35 -11.22 -1.83
CA GLU A 280 3.07 -11.10 -0.40
C GLU A 280 1.64 -11.55 -0.14
N MET A 281 1.47 -12.75 0.37
CA MET A 281 0.16 -13.39 0.43
C MET A 281 -0.81 -12.71 1.39
N GLU A 282 -0.31 -12.15 2.50
CA GLU A 282 -1.10 -11.32 3.41
C GLU A 282 -1.70 -10.08 2.72
N PHE A 283 -1.08 -9.58 1.65
CA PHE A 283 -1.57 -8.47 0.86
C PHE A 283 -2.39 -8.93 -0.35
N GLU A 284 -1.96 -10.00 -1.01
CA GLU A 284 -2.59 -10.48 -2.24
C GLU A 284 -3.95 -11.16 -1.99
N VAL A 285 -4.09 -11.88 -0.88
CA VAL A 285 -5.33 -12.61 -0.55
C VAL A 285 -6.27 -11.88 0.40
N ASP A 286 -5.85 -10.72 0.91
CA ASP A 286 -6.62 -9.90 1.84
C ASP A 286 -7.99 -9.48 1.29
N VAL A 287 -8.00 -9.08 0.01
CA VAL A 287 -9.22 -8.85 -0.77
C VAL A 287 -9.07 -9.62 -2.07
N PHE A 288 -9.26 -10.94 -1.98
CA PHE A 288 -8.97 -11.85 -3.09
C PHE A 288 -9.76 -11.53 -4.37
N GLN A 289 -11.00 -11.06 -4.24
CA GLN A 289 -11.87 -10.68 -5.36
C GLN A 289 -11.35 -9.48 -6.17
N LYS A 290 -10.31 -8.76 -5.70
CA LYS A 290 -9.73 -7.60 -6.41
C LYS A 290 -9.35 -7.90 -7.85
N TRP A 291 -8.90 -9.12 -8.16
CA TRP A 291 -8.55 -9.54 -9.52
C TRP A 291 -9.76 -9.62 -10.44
N GLU A 292 -10.90 -10.06 -9.91
CA GLU A 292 -12.15 -9.97 -10.63
C GLU A 292 -12.58 -8.50 -10.81
N LEU A 293 -12.68 -7.75 -9.71
CA LEU A 293 -13.30 -6.40 -9.70
C LEU A 293 -12.48 -5.34 -10.43
N PHE A 294 -11.14 -5.43 -10.38
CA PHE A 294 -10.24 -4.41 -10.91
C PHE A 294 -9.42 -4.88 -12.11
N LEU A 295 -9.59 -6.12 -12.59
CA LEU A 295 -8.99 -6.56 -13.85
C LEU A 295 -10.02 -7.21 -14.77
N LEU A 296 -10.69 -8.28 -14.35
CA LEU A 296 -11.69 -8.94 -15.20
C LEU A 296 -12.84 -7.98 -15.55
N HIS A 297 -13.42 -7.29 -14.57
CA HIS A 297 -14.55 -6.37 -14.79
C HIS A 297 -14.21 -5.20 -15.71
N ILE A 298 -12.93 -4.81 -15.83
CA ILE A 298 -12.50 -3.71 -16.71
C ILE A 298 -11.93 -4.17 -18.06
N LEU A 299 -11.81 -5.48 -18.29
CA LEU A 299 -11.33 -6.08 -19.55
C LEU A 299 -12.44 -6.91 -20.19
N PRO A 300 -13.44 -6.30 -20.87
CA PRO A 300 -14.55 -7.02 -21.50
C PRO A 300 -14.16 -8.19 -22.42
N PRO A 301 -13.05 -8.11 -23.20
CA PRO A 301 -12.63 -9.23 -24.07
C PRO A 301 -12.22 -10.51 -23.31
N VAL A 302 -11.73 -10.38 -22.08
CA VAL A 302 -11.17 -11.50 -21.32
C VAL A 302 -12.30 -12.38 -20.78
N GLN A 303 -12.30 -13.65 -21.20
CA GLN A 303 -13.19 -14.71 -20.73
C GLN A 303 -12.56 -15.48 -19.57
N THR A 304 -11.27 -15.76 -19.64
CA THR A 304 -10.54 -16.49 -18.59
C THR A 304 -9.34 -15.67 -18.14
N LEU A 305 -9.32 -15.32 -16.85
CA LEU A 305 -8.17 -14.69 -16.20
C LEU A 305 -7.48 -15.72 -15.30
N ASN A 306 -6.25 -16.09 -15.63
CA ASN A 306 -5.40 -16.94 -14.81
C ASN A 306 -4.46 -16.06 -13.99
N VAL A 307 -4.49 -16.16 -12.67
CA VAL A 307 -3.57 -15.46 -11.75
C VAL A 307 -2.71 -16.50 -11.05
N VAL A 308 -1.42 -16.52 -11.37
CA VAL A 308 -0.46 -17.49 -10.84
C VAL A 308 0.46 -16.80 -9.84
N PHE A 309 0.29 -17.12 -8.56
CA PHE A 309 1.18 -16.67 -7.51
C PHE A 309 2.38 -17.61 -7.43
N VAL A 310 3.60 -17.07 -7.50
CA VAL A 310 4.83 -17.87 -7.46
C VAL A 310 5.81 -17.29 -6.45
N GLY A 311 6.36 -18.16 -5.60
CA GLY A 311 7.41 -17.79 -4.66
C GLY A 311 7.61 -18.83 -3.56
N PRO A 312 8.80 -18.92 -2.97
CA PRO A 312 9.09 -19.88 -1.91
C PRO A 312 8.43 -19.53 -0.56
N GLU A 313 7.91 -18.30 -0.43
CA GLU A 313 7.31 -17.75 0.79
C GLU A 313 5.80 -17.56 0.66
N LEU A 314 5.12 -18.28 -0.24
CA LEU A 314 3.68 -18.10 -0.48
C LEU A 314 2.78 -18.60 0.65
N ASN A 315 3.25 -19.48 1.54
CA ASN A 315 2.37 -20.02 2.57
C ASN A 315 2.96 -20.02 3.99
N PRO A 316 3.38 -18.86 4.52
CA PRO A 316 3.94 -18.79 5.86
C PRO A 316 2.89 -19.12 6.94
N ASN A 317 1.60 -18.94 6.62
CA ASN A 317 0.47 -19.05 7.55
C ASN A 317 -0.43 -20.28 7.31
N ASN A 318 -0.02 -21.25 6.49
CA ASN A 318 -0.80 -22.44 6.14
C ASN A 318 -2.25 -22.15 5.66
N ILE A 319 -2.40 -21.12 4.83
CA ILE A 319 -3.64 -20.78 4.12
C ILE A 319 -4.08 -21.97 3.25
N ASN A 320 -5.37 -22.27 3.27
CA ASN A 320 -5.96 -23.34 2.48
C ASN A 320 -6.19 -22.89 1.02
N PHE A 321 -5.20 -23.10 0.15
CA PHE A 321 -5.28 -22.75 -1.27
C PHE A 321 -6.40 -23.47 -2.02
N GLU A 322 -6.81 -24.66 -1.59
CA GLU A 322 -7.92 -25.39 -2.21
C GLU A 322 -9.26 -24.71 -1.97
N GLN A 323 -9.39 -23.90 -0.92
CA GLN A 323 -10.57 -23.06 -0.72
C GLN A 323 -10.52 -21.82 -1.60
N LEU A 324 -9.36 -21.16 -1.72
CA LEU A 324 -9.20 -19.99 -2.57
C LEU A 324 -9.47 -20.30 -4.05
N LYS A 325 -9.06 -21.47 -4.53
CA LYS A 325 -9.34 -21.96 -5.89
C LYS A 325 -10.83 -22.16 -6.19
N LYS A 326 -11.70 -22.26 -5.18
CA LYS A 326 -13.13 -22.52 -5.34
C LYS A 326 -13.97 -21.24 -5.39
N ILE A 327 -13.35 -20.08 -5.15
CA ILE A 327 -14.06 -18.80 -5.16
C ILE A 327 -14.66 -18.56 -6.54
N ARG A 328 -15.97 -18.34 -6.56
CA ARG A 328 -16.74 -18.13 -7.79
C ARG A 328 -16.79 -16.65 -8.14
N CYS A 329 -16.70 -16.34 -9.43
CA CYS A 329 -16.93 -14.99 -9.92
C CYS A 329 -18.36 -14.51 -9.64
N CYS A 330 -18.60 -13.20 -9.74
CA CYS A 330 -19.92 -12.59 -9.56
C CYS A 330 -20.96 -13.13 -10.56
N ARG A 331 -22.24 -12.89 -10.28
CA ARG A 331 -23.36 -13.39 -11.10
C ARG A 331 -23.28 -12.94 -12.56
N LEU A 332 -22.88 -11.69 -12.83
CA LEU A 332 -22.73 -11.20 -14.20
C LEU A 332 -21.62 -11.94 -14.96
N CYS A 333 -20.46 -12.12 -14.34
CA CYS A 333 -19.36 -12.90 -14.92
C CYS A 333 -19.77 -14.34 -15.18
N ARG A 334 -20.44 -15.01 -14.24
CA ARG A 334 -20.94 -16.39 -14.42
C ARG A 334 -21.93 -16.51 -15.58
N LYS A 335 -22.87 -15.56 -15.71
CA LYS A 335 -23.82 -15.51 -16.83
C LYS A 335 -23.10 -15.31 -18.17
N ALA A 336 -22.07 -14.49 -18.18
CA ALA A 336 -21.21 -14.26 -19.34
C ALA A 336 -20.18 -15.38 -19.58
N GLN A 337 -20.18 -16.46 -18.77
CA GLN A 337 -19.20 -17.56 -18.83
C GLN A 337 -17.75 -17.11 -18.63
N ARG A 338 -17.56 -16.03 -17.87
CA ARG A 338 -16.25 -15.48 -17.51
C ARG A 338 -15.76 -16.05 -16.19
N THR A 339 -14.46 -16.31 -16.08
CA THR A 339 -13.85 -16.95 -14.91
C THR A 339 -12.53 -16.31 -14.50
N VAL A 340 -12.23 -16.36 -13.21
CA VAL A 340 -10.90 -16.11 -12.65
C VAL A 340 -10.39 -17.41 -12.02
N GLN A 341 -9.22 -17.85 -12.43
CA GLN A 341 -8.57 -19.07 -11.94
C GLN A 341 -7.29 -18.70 -11.21
N TYR A 342 -7.10 -19.28 -10.03
CA TYR A 342 -5.96 -18.98 -9.17
C TYR A 342 -5.05 -20.19 -9.01
N TYR A 343 -3.75 -19.96 -9.18
CA TYR A 343 -2.72 -20.97 -9.07
C TYR A 343 -1.67 -20.53 -8.06
N PHE A 344 -1.14 -21.46 -7.28
CA PHE A 344 -0.18 -21.17 -6.21
C PHE A 344 1.00 -22.13 -6.33
N GLU A 345 2.17 -21.59 -6.65
CA GLU A 345 3.39 -22.35 -6.86
C GLU A 345 4.43 -21.97 -5.80
N ASN A 346 4.46 -22.76 -4.71
CA ASN A 346 5.32 -22.53 -3.56
C ASN A 346 6.76 -23.00 -3.81
N ARG A 347 7.43 -22.39 -4.80
CA ARG A 347 8.80 -22.69 -5.22
C ARG A 347 9.43 -21.47 -5.88
N LEU A 348 10.73 -21.54 -6.16
CA LEU A 348 11.43 -20.51 -6.93
C LEU A 348 10.91 -20.46 -8.37
N TYR A 349 10.79 -19.26 -8.92
CA TYR A 349 10.17 -19.05 -10.24
C TYR A 349 10.95 -19.76 -11.36
N HIS A 350 12.28 -19.69 -11.33
CA HIS A 350 13.13 -20.35 -12.31
C HIS A 350 13.07 -21.89 -12.28
N ASP A 351 12.60 -22.48 -11.18
CA ASP A 351 12.30 -23.91 -11.11
C ASP A 351 10.89 -24.22 -11.62
N TYR A 352 9.92 -23.35 -11.34
CA TYR A 352 8.58 -23.46 -11.90
C TYR A 352 8.59 -23.39 -13.44
N CYS A 353 9.41 -22.51 -14.03
CA CYS A 353 9.58 -22.43 -15.49
C CYS A 353 10.06 -23.72 -16.16
N LYS A 354 10.67 -24.65 -15.40
CA LYS A 354 11.15 -25.95 -15.90
C LYS A 354 10.15 -27.07 -15.65
N ASP A 355 9.07 -26.82 -14.91
CA ASP A 355 8.06 -27.82 -14.57
C ASP A 355 7.14 -28.11 -15.75
N SER A 356 6.77 -29.38 -15.93
CA SER A 356 5.77 -29.82 -16.91
C SER A 356 4.39 -29.15 -16.76
N LYS A 357 4.06 -28.64 -15.56
CA LYS A 357 2.81 -27.93 -15.24
C LYS A 357 2.93 -26.42 -15.37
N PHE A 358 4.04 -25.92 -15.93
CA PHE A 358 4.23 -24.49 -16.18
C PHE A 358 3.12 -23.96 -17.10
N ILE A 359 2.43 -22.92 -16.64
CA ILE A 359 1.46 -22.17 -17.43
C ILE A 359 2.21 -20.98 -18.02
N HIS A 360 2.14 -20.76 -19.33
CA HIS A 360 2.84 -19.62 -19.93
C HIS A 360 2.12 -18.30 -19.60
N PRO A 361 2.85 -17.27 -19.13
CA PRO A 361 2.26 -15.97 -18.84
C PRO A 361 2.16 -15.07 -20.07
N ASP A 362 1.15 -14.20 -20.06
CA ASP A 362 1.03 -13.03 -20.92
C ASP A 362 1.68 -11.78 -20.33
N LEU A 363 1.82 -11.76 -19.00
CA LEU A 363 2.51 -10.72 -18.24
C LEU A 363 3.14 -11.33 -16.98
N VAL A 364 4.39 -10.96 -16.70
CA VAL A 364 5.06 -11.27 -15.44
C VAL A 364 5.14 -10.00 -14.58
N CYS A 365 4.82 -10.14 -13.29
CA CYS A 365 4.79 -9.04 -12.34
C CYS A 365 5.74 -9.29 -11.18
N PHE A 366 6.60 -8.32 -10.90
CA PHE A 366 7.41 -8.23 -9.69
C PHE A 366 6.90 -7.06 -8.85
N PHE A 367 5.94 -7.32 -7.98
CA PHE A 367 5.36 -6.25 -7.16
C PHE A 367 6.17 -6.03 -5.89
N ASN A 368 6.79 -4.84 -5.78
CA ASN A 368 7.52 -4.41 -4.61
C ASN A 368 8.60 -5.41 -4.13
N SER A 369 9.17 -6.20 -5.05
CA SER A 369 10.01 -7.37 -4.74
C SER A 369 11.41 -7.02 -4.20
N GLY A 370 11.86 -5.76 -4.36
CA GLY A 370 13.15 -5.29 -3.83
C GLY A 370 14.35 -6.04 -4.41
N LEU A 371 14.38 -6.17 -5.74
CA LEU A 371 15.33 -6.99 -6.50
C LEU A 371 16.79 -6.54 -6.34
N TYR A 372 17.01 -5.26 -6.02
CA TYR A 372 18.35 -4.71 -5.77
C TYR A 372 19.06 -5.26 -4.51
N ARG A 373 18.35 -5.98 -3.63
CA ARG A 373 18.91 -6.45 -2.35
C ARG A 373 19.66 -7.77 -2.55
N SER A 374 20.89 -7.82 -2.06
CA SER A 374 21.77 -9.00 -2.15
C SER A 374 21.48 -10.09 -1.11
N THR A 375 20.47 -9.92 -0.26
CA THR A 375 20.03 -10.92 0.72
C THR A 375 18.53 -11.12 0.59
N GLY A 376 18.12 -12.18 -0.11
CA GLY A 376 16.74 -12.55 -0.35
C GLY A 376 16.35 -13.80 0.45
N PHE A 377 15.78 -14.79 -0.26
CA PHE A 377 15.35 -16.05 0.32
C PHE A 377 16.53 -16.85 0.89
N ALA A 378 16.36 -17.41 2.09
CA ALA A 378 17.39 -18.19 2.79
C ALA A 378 18.75 -17.46 2.95
N LEU A 379 18.75 -16.11 2.98
CA LEU A 379 19.96 -15.26 3.01
C LEU A 379 20.81 -15.32 1.73
N GLU A 380 20.27 -15.88 0.66
CA GLU A 380 20.91 -15.96 -0.66
C GLU A 380 20.21 -15.01 -1.65
N ASP A 381 20.94 -14.64 -2.70
CA ASP A 381 20.38 -13.85 -3.80
C ASP A 381 19.90 -14.79 -4.92
N THR A 382 18.59 -15.05 -4.92
CA THR A 382 17.92 -15.90 -5.93
C THR A 382 17.34 -15.10 -7.10
N TRP A 383 17.50 -13.77 -7.10
CA TRP A 383 16.92 -12.90 -8.13
C TRP A 383 17.60 -13.06 -9.49
N PRO A 384 18.93 -13.20 -9.62
CA PRO A 384 19.59 -13.39 -10.92
C PRO A 384 18.98 -14.50 -11.78
N ASP A 385 18.82 -15.70 -11.22
CA ASP A 385 18.22 -16.84 -11.94
C ASP A 385 16.75 -16.60 -12.29
N THR A 386 16.00 -15.97 -11.38
CA THR A 386 14.59 -15.63 -11.58
C THR A 386 14.40 -14.59 -12.67
N ILE A 387 15.25 -13.56 -12.70
CA ILE A 387 15.25 -12.51 -13.72
C ILE A 387 15.58 -13.13 -15.07
N ARG A 388 16.64 -13.94 -15.18
CA ARG A 388 16.99 -14.65 -16.42
C ARG A 388 15.84 -15.52 -16.93
N ALA A 389 15.25 -16.34 -16.06
CA ALA A 389 14.11 -17.18 -16.42
C ALA A 389 12.90 -16.34 -16.90
N SER A 390 12.62 -15.20 -16.28
CA SER A 390 11.55 -14.30 -16.73
C SER A 390 11.82 -13.65 -18.08
N LEU A 391 13.07 -13.23 -18.35
CA LEU A 391 13.50 -12.62 -19.61
C LEU A 391 13.46 -13.61 -20.79
N ASP A 392 13.70 -14.89 -20.51
CA ASP A 392 13.68 -15.98 -21.50
C ASP A 392 12.26 -16.31 -22.00
N LEU A 393 11.21 -15.98 -21.23
CA LEU A 393 9.81 -16.18 -21.62
C LEU A 393 9.36 -15.26 -22.75
N LYS A 394 10.07 -14.14 -22.99
CA LYS A 394 9.75 -13.15 -24.03
C LYS A 394 8.31 -12.61 -23.94
N CYS A 395 7.78 -12.53 -22.72
CA CYS A 395 6.55 -11.83 -22.40
C CYS A 395 6.88 -10.51 -21.69
N PRO A 396 5.97 -9.51 -21.72
CA PRO A 396 6.17 -8.29 -20.95
C PRO A 396 6.36 -8.55 -19.46
N ILE A 397 7.16 -7.69 -18.84
CA ILE A 397 7.47 -7.71 -17.41
C ILE A 397 7.16 -6.33 -16.84
N VAL A 398 6.35 -6.28 -15.79
CA VAL A 398 6.16 -5.07 -14.98
C VAL A 398 6.79 -5.26 -13.61
N VAL A 399 7.54 -4.26 -13.18
CA VAL A 399 8.21 -4.25 -11.88
C VAL A 399 7.77 -3.01 -11.15
N THR A 400 7.45 -3.12 -9.86
CA THR A 400 7.11 -1.99 -9.01
C THR A 400 8.00 -1.91 -7.78
N SER A 401 8.12 -0.72 -7.20
CA SER A 401 8.89 -0.49 -5.98
C SER A 401 8.25 0.56 -5.07
N TYR A 402 8.71 0.65 -3.82
CA TYR A 402 8.10 1.51 -2.81
C TYR A 402 8.54 2.97 -2.95
N THR A 403 9.70 3.22 -3.57
CA THR A 403 10.32 4.54 -3.61
C THR A 403 10.96 4.83 -4.98
N LYS A 404 11.17 6.12 -5.27
CA LYS A 404 11.91 6.59 -6.46
C LYS A 404 13.36 6.14 -6.50
N TYR A 405 13.93 5.81 -5.34
CA TYR A 405 15.31 5.34 -5.23
C TYR A 405 15.46 3.88 -5.69
N GLU A 406 14.48 3.03 -5.41
CA GLU A 406 14.56 1.59 -5.66
C GLU A 406 14.36 1.23 -7.14
N ALA A 407 13.43 1.89 -7.84
CA ALA A 407 13.07 1.50 -9.22
C ALA A 407 14.25 1.49 -10.21
N PRO A 408 15.17 2.48 -10.22
CA PRO A 408 16.35 2.43 -11.08
C PRO A 408 17.32 1.30 -10.72
N LEU A 409 17.44 0.96 -9.44
CA LEU A 409 18.29 -0.15 -8.98
C LEU A 409 17.72 -1.49 -9.42
N ASP A 410 16.40 -1.69 -9.26
CA ASP A 410 15.70 -2.89 -9.74
C ASP A 410 15.84 -3.02 -11.27
N MET A 411 15.69 -1.93 -12.02
CA MET A 411 15.88 -1.95 -13.48
C MET A 411 17.33 -2.32 -13.86
N SER A 412 18.33 -1.84 -13.12
CA SER A 412 19.73 -2.19 -13.38
C SER A 412 19.99 -3.69 -13.25
N GLN A 413 19.29 -4.40 -12.36
CA GLN A 413 19.42 -5.85 -12.24
C GLN A 413 18.95 -6.56 -13.53
N PHE A 414 17.83 -6.14 -14.11
CA PHE A 414 17.38 -6.67 -15.40
C PHE A 414 18.38 -6.41 -16.53
N ILE A 415 18.98 -5.23 -16.57
CA ILE A 415 20.00 -4.89 -17.57
C ILE A 415 21.24 -5.78 -17.40
N ASN A 416 21.69 -5.99 -16.17
CA ASN A 416 22.88 -6.79 -15.86
C ASN A 416 22.68 -8.28 -16.18
N GLU A 417 21.49 -8.81 -15.92
CA GLU A 417 21.15 -10.22 -16.13
C GLU A 417 20.73 -10.53 -17.58
N SER A 418 20.52 -9.50 -18.41
CA SER A 418 20.11 -9.68 -19.80
C SER A 418 21.30 -9.87 -20.73
N ASN A 419 21.25 -10.94 -21.54
CA ASN A 419 22.18 -11.17 -22.64
C ASN A 419 21.79 -10.44 -23.94
N ARG A 420 20.71 -9.65 -23.91
CA ARG A 420 20.17 -8.91 -25.07
C ARG A 420 19.79 -7.48 -24.70
N HIS A 421 19.64 -6.63 -25.71
CA HIS A 421 19.01 -5.33 -25.48
C HIS A 421 17.55 -5.53 -25.04
N LEU A 422 17.17 -4.87 -23.95
CA LEU A 422 15.81 -4.90 -23.41
C LEU A 422 15.00 -3.77 -24.03
N ASN A 423 13.81 -4.08 -24.55
CA ASN A 423 12.89 -3.04 -24.98
C ASN A 423 12.19 -2.46 -23.75
N VAL A 424 12.47 -1.20 -23.41
CA VAL A 424 11.89 -0.55 -22.23
C VAL A 424 10.64 0.20 -22.67
N ALA A 425 9.49 -0.45 -22.55
CA ALA A 425 8.19 0.15 -22.87
C ALA A 425 7.85 1.33 -21.94
N LEU A 426 8.31 1.26 -20.68
CA LEU A 426 8.18 2.35 -19.70
C LEU A 426 9.43 2.39 -18.81
N PRO A 427 10.23 3.46 -18.83
CA PRO A 427 11.34 3.60 -17.88
C PRO A 427 10.81 3.84 -16.45
N PRO A 428 11.65 3.67 -15.41
CA PRO A 428 11.29 3.93 -14.03
C PRO A 428 10.58 5.28 -13.84
N THR A 429 9.32 5.22 -13.45
CA THR A 429 8.45 6.38 -13.28
C THR A 429 7.43 6.14 -12.18
N THR A 430 6.67 7.19 -11.85
CA THR A 430 5.57 7.07 -10.88
C THR A 430 4.42 6.31 -11.50
N ASN A 431 4.00 5.25 -10.83
CA ASN A 431 2.86 4.45 -11.26
C ASN A 431 1.56 5.22 -10.99
N PRO A 432 0.77 5.55 -12.03
CA PRO A 432 -0.46 6.31 -11.83
C PRO A 432 -1.59 5.49 -11.18
N PHE A 433 -1.37 4.19 -10.98
CA PHE A 433 -2.24 3.27 -10.25
C PHE A 433 -1.63 2.79 -8.93
N ALA A 434 -0.61 3.49 -8.41
CA ALA A 434 -0.07 3.25 -7.09
C ALA A 434 -1.14 3.38 -5.99
N SER A 435 -0.89 2.74 -4.84
CA SER A 435 -1.67 3.02 -3.65
C SER A 435 -1.46 4.45 -3.17
N GLU A 436 -2.52 5.10 -2.70
CA GLU A 436 -2.44 6.39 -2.00
C GLU A 436 -2.38 6.21 -0.46
N LYS A 437 -2.46 4.97 0.04
CA LYS A 437 -2.39 4.69 1.47
C LYS A 437 -0.93 4.74 1.96
N PRO A 438 -0.59 5.69 2.83
CA PRO A 438 0.78 5.84 3.30
C PRO A 438 1.15 4.75 4.31
N GLU A 439 2.33 4.18 4.16
CA GLU A 439 2.95 3.28 5.13
C GLU A 439 4.27 3.90 5.60
N ARG A 440 4.58 3.81 6.90
CA ARG A 440 5.78 4.47 7.43
C ARG A 440 7.04 3.86 6.85
N ASN A 441 7.93 4.72 6.40
CA ASN A 441 9.30 4.36 6.05
C ASN A 441 10.18 4.49 7.29
N PHE A 442 11.01 3.49 7.57
CA PHE A 442 12.06 3.58 8.58
C PHE A 442 13.48 3.60 7.97
N ILE A 443 13.63 3.17 6.71
CA ILE A 443 14.92 3.00 6.06
C ILE A 443 15.47 4.36 5.61
N SER A 444 14.64 5.17 4.96
CA SER A 444 14.99 6.49 4.43
C SER A 444 14.00 7.56 4.87
N ASP A 445 13.58 7.49 6.14
CA ASP A 445 12.53 8.32 6.74
C ASP A 445 12.82 9.82 6.75
N HIS A 446 14.09 10.19 6.72
CA HIS A 446 14.56 11.57 6.59
C HIS A 446 14.26 12.21 5.22
N ASP A 447 14.22 11.40 4.15
CA ASP A 447 13.96 11.87 2.77
C ASP A 447 12.50 11.57 2.36
N ALA A 448 12.07 10.34 2.59
CA ALA A 448 10.75 9.82 2.26
C ALA A 448 10.13 9.18 3.51
N PRO A 449 9.43 9.94 4.38
CA PRO A 449 8.86 9.41 5.62
C PRO A 449 7.77 8.35 5.40
N PHE A 450 7.23 8.27 4.19
CA PHE A 450 6.24 7.26 3.82
C PHE A 450 6.62 6.53 2.53
N MET A 451 6.20 5.28 2.47
CA MET A 451 6.20 4.41 1.31
C MET A 451 4.76 4.17 0.86
N PHE A 452 4.61 3.81 -0.41
CA PHE A 452 3.32 3.41 -0.97
C PHE A 452 3.47 2.13 -1.77
N LYS A 453 2.47 1.25 -1.70
CA LYS A 453 2.43 0.02 -2.50
C LYS A 453 2.38 0.37 -3.99
N ASN A 454 3.20 -0.33 -4.77
CA ASN A 454 3.42 -0.12 -6.20
C ASN A 454 3.66 1.34 -6.61
N TYR A 455 4.41 2.11 -5.81
CA TYR A 455 4.58 3.56 -6.00
C TYR A 455 5.26 3.95 -7.32
N GLN A 456 6.36 3.28 -7.64
CA GLN A 456 7.04 3.40 -8.93
C GLN A 456 6.83 2.13 -9.73
N CYS A 457 6.94 2.25 -11.05
CA CYS A 457 7.02 1.09 -11.92
C CYS A 457 7.91 1.34 -13.14
N PHE A 458 8.33 0.24 -13.77
CA PHE A 458 8.85 0.20 -15.14
C PHE A 458 8.29 -1.03 -15.85
N VAL A 459 8.30 -1.01 -17.19
CA VAL A 459 7.80 -2.09 -18.04
C VAL A 459 8.85 -2.42 -19.10
N ILE A 460 9.18 -3.70 -19.21
CA ILE A 460 10.09 -4.28 -20.21
C ILE A 460 9.27 -5.20 -21.12
N GLU A 461 9.61 -5.23 -22.41
CA GLU A 461 9.04 -6.12 -23.43
C GLU A 461 10.12 -6.97 -24.12
#